data_AF-A0A9X2XU18-F1
#
_entry.id   AF-A0A9X2XU18-F1
#
_cell.length_a   1.000
_cell.length_b   1.000
_cell.length_c   1.000
_cell.angle_alpha   90.00
_cell.angle_beta   90.00
_cell.angle_gamma   90.00
#
_symmetry.space_group_name_H-M   'P 1'
#
loop_
_entity.id
_entity.type
_entity.pdbx_description
1 polymer ?
#
loop_
_entity_poly.entity_id
_entity_poly.type
_entity_poly.pdbx_seq_one_letter_code
_entity_poly.pdbx_strand_id
1 'polypeptide(L)'
;MILKKDNLKLGILLGFLLPLFVVVLLYFMKFSSYPVSEFIKAIGEESRLITFFAAWCIVANIGLFTLYINNNKYQTSKGIFIITIVYGVLFLLLKLLN
;
A
#
# COMPACT_ATOMS: atom_id res chain seq x y z
N MET A 1 -20.34 3.03 -8.34
CA MET A 1 -19.08 3.82 -8.54
C MET A 1 -18.50 4.19 -7.19
N ILE A 2 -17.51 3.42 -6.69
CA ILE A 2 -16.79 3.70 -5.44
C ILE A 2 -16.14 5.11 -5.48
N LEU A 3 -15.76 5.57 -6.69
CA LEU A 3 -15.19 6.88 -6.98
C LEU A 3 -16.11 8.09 -6.68
N LYS A 4 -17.41 7.90 -6.44
CA LYS A 4 -18.33 9.02 -6.17
C LYS A 4 -18.40 9.43 -4.70
N LYS A 5 -18.04 8.53 -3.78
CA LYS A 5 -18.18 8.74 -2.33
C LYS A 5 -17.00 9.56 -1.79
N ASP A 6 -17.32 10.65 -1.10
CA ASP A 6 -16.35 11.48 -0.38
C ASP A 6 -16.50 11.26 1.12
N ASN A 7 -15.81 10.26 1.65
CA ASN A 7 -15.90 9.93 3.06
C ASN A 7 -14.56 9.41 3.59
N LEU A 8 -14.18 9.93 4.75
CA LEU A 8 -12.91 9.60 5.40
C LEU A 8 -12.73 8.09 5.63
N LYS A 9 -13.80 7.40 6.07
CA LYS A 9 -13.79 5.94 6.29
C LYS A 9 -13.45 5.15 5.03
N LEU A 10 -13.95 5.58 3.86
CA LEU A 10 -13.59 4.95 2.60
C LEU A 10 -12.13 5.21 2.27
N GLY A 11 -11.65 6.44 2.48
CA GLY A 11 -10.24 6.78 2.26
C GLY A 11 -9.31 5.91 3.08
N ILE A 12 -9.62 5.74 4.37
CA ILE A 12 -8.88 4.85 5.29
C ILE A 12 -8.90 3.41 4.79
N LEU A 13 -10.09 2.89 4.46
CA LEU A 13 -10.25 1.52 3.98
C LEU A 13 -9.47 1.28 2.68
N LEU A 14 -9.54 2.21 1.74
CA LEU A 14 -8.84 2.13 0.46
C LEU A 14 -7.32 2.23 0.65
N GLY A 15 -6.84 3.16 1.47
CA GLY A 15 -5.41 3.32 1.75
C GLY A 15 -4.78 2.09 2.44
N PHE A 16 -5.58 1.33 3.19
CA PHE A 16 -5.18 0.07 3.83
C PHE A 16 -5.26 -1.13 2.89
N LEU A 17 -6.35 -1.27 2.13
CA LEU A 17 -6.57 -2.41 1.23
C LEU A 17 -5.71 -2.36 -0.02
N LEU A 18 -5.34 -1.17 -0.51
CA LEU A 18 -4.58 -1.04 -1.75
C LEU A 18 -3.17 -1.66 -1.64
N PRO A 19 -2.37 -1.42 -0.57
CA PRO A 19 -1.11 -2.13 -0.35
C PRO A 19 -1.24 -3.65 -0.41
N LEU A 20 -2.24 -4.22 0.28
CA LEU A 20 -2.51 -5.66 0.25
C LEU A 20 -2.77 -6.16 -1.17
N PHE A 21 -3.60 -5.43 -1.93
CA PHE A 21 -3.88 -5.75 -3.32
C PHE A 21 -2.62 -5.69 -4.19
N VAL A 22 -1.76 -4.70 -4.00
CA VAL A 22 -0.49 -4.55 -4.74
C VAL A 22 0.45 -5.72 -4.47
N VAL A 23 0.61 -6.14 -3.21
CA VAL A 23 1.46 -7.29 -2.86
C VAL A 23 0.93 -8.57 -3.50
N VAL A 24 -0.37 -8.82 -3.43
CA VAL A 24 -1.02 -9.99 -4.05
C VAL A 24 -0.83 -9.97 -5.57
N LEU A 25 -1.04 -8.82 -6.20
CA LEU A 25 -0.87 -8.66 -7.64
C LEU A 25 0.58 -8.92 -8.07
N LEU A 26 1.56 -8.37 -7.33
CA LEU A 26 2.98 -8.61 -7.60
C LEU A 26 3.39 -10.07 -7.36
N TYR A 27 2.81 -10.74 -6.36
CA TYR A 27 3.00 -12.17 -6.15
C TYR A 27 2.56 -12.96 -7.39
N PHE A 28 1.34 -12.75 -7.89
CA PHE A 28 0.87 -13.47 -9.09
C PHE A 28 1.66 -13.14 -10.36
N MET A 29 2.19 -11.92 -10.48
CA MET A 29 2.97 -11.51 -11.65
C MET A 29 4.40 -12.06 -11.69
N LYS A 30 5.09 -12.13 -10.54
CA LYS A 30 6.53 -12.46 -10.47
C LYS A 30 6.89 -13.71 -9.67
N PHE A 31 6.02 -14.13 -8.75
CA PHE A 31 6.31 -15.17 -7.77
C PHE A 31 5.28 -16.29 -7.75
N SER A 32 4.40 -16.37 -8.76
CA SER A 32 3.36 -17.41 -8.88
C SER A 32 3.90 -18.83 -8.94
N SER A 33 5.17 -19.00 -9.33
CA SER A 33 5.86 -20.29 -9.30
C SER A 33 6.24 -20.78 -7.90
N TYR A 34 6.25 -19.89 -6.90
CA TYR A 34 6.59 -20.23 -5.51
C TYR A 34 5.31 -20.40 -4.68
N PRO A 35 5.26 -21.37 -3.76
CA PRO A 35 4.15 -21.45 -2.81
C PRO A 35 4.12 -20.20 -1.92
N VAL A 36 2.91 -19.78 -1.55
CA VAL A 36 2.68 -18.53 -0.78
C VAL A 36 3.46 -18.52 0.54
N SER A 37 3.61 -19.67 1.19
CA SER A 37 4.39 -19.82 2.43
C SER A 37 5.87 -19.47 2.24
N GLU A 38 6.49 -19.95 1.16
CA GLU A 38 7.89 -19.65 0.83
C GLU A 38 8.05 -18.19 0.43
N PHE A 39 7.09 -17.63 -0.30
CA PHE A 39 7.09 -16.22 -0.66
C PHE A 39 7.06 -15.30 0.56
N ILE A 40 6.17 -15.57 1.53
CA ILE A 40 6.08 -14.78 2.77
C ILE A 40 7.39 -14.90 3.56
N LYS A 41 7.97 -16.10 3.64
CA LYS A 41 9.27 -16.31 4.29
C LYS A 41 10.39 -15.53 3.60
N ALA A 42 10.45 -15.58 2.27
CA ALA A 42 11.43 -14.84 1.47
C ALA A 42 11.31 -13.32 1.64
N ILE A 43 10.09 -12.77 1.71
CA ILE A 43 9.89 -11.35 2.03
C ILE A 43 10.47 -11.04 3.42
N GLY A 44 10.23 -11.87 4.43
CA GLY A 44 10.71 -11.62 5.79
C GLY A 44 12.24 -11.72 5.95
N GLU A 45 12.89 -12.57 5.15
CA GLU A 45 14.32 -12.82 5.23
C GLU A 45 15.16 -11.86 4.37
N GLU A 46 14.60 -11.34 3.27
CA GLU A 46 15.31 -10.50 2.32
C GLU A 46 14.86 -9.03 2.41
N SER A 47 15.65 -8.21 3.11
CA SER A 47 15.42 -6.77 3.29
C SER A 47 15.22 -6.00 1.97
N ARG A 48 15.85 -6.46 0.88
CA ARG A 48 15.66 -5.88 -0.45
C ARG A 48 14.24 -6.10 -0.99
N LEU A 49 13.65 -7.26 -0.74
CA LEU A 49 12.27 -7.55 -1.13
C LEU A 49 11.30 -6.69 -0.33
N ILE A 50 11.48 -6.59 0.99
CA ILE A 50 10.67 -5.71 1.84
C ILE A 50 10.66 -4.27 1.29
N THR A 51 11.85 -3.74 0.98
CA THR A 51 11.99 -2.39 0.41
C THR A 51 11.31 -2.27 -0.96
N PHE A 52 11.44 -3.28 -1.82
CA PHE A 52 10.80 -3.31 -3.14
C PHE A 52 9.27 -3.28 -3.03
N PHE A 53 8.67 -4.15 -2.21
CA PHE A 53 7.22 -4.18 -2.01
C PHE A 53 6.70 -2.90 -1.34
N ALA A 54 7.41 -2.40 -0.32
CA ALA A 54 7.05 -1.16 0.36
C ALA A 54 7.00 0.03 -0.61
N ALA A 55 8.00 0.16 -1.50
CA ALA A 55 8.03 1.21 -2.52
C ALA A 55 6.80 1.14 -3.45
N TRP A 56 6.45 -0.05 -3.95
CA TRP A 56 5.28 -0.22 -4.81
C TRP A 56 3.95 0.08 -4.10
N CYS A 57 3.83 -0.28 -2.82
CA CYS A 57 2.64 0.04 -2.02
C CYS A 57 2.48 1.55 -1.85
N ILE A 58 3.57 2.28 -1.56
CA ILE A 58 3.56 3.74 -1.41
C ILE A 58 3.20 4.40 -2.74
N VAL A 59 3.82 3.98 -3.85
CA VAL A 59 3.53 4.52 -5.18
C VAL A 59 2.06 4.33 -5.56
N ALA A 60 1.50 3.14 -5.32
CA ALA A 60 0.09 2.88 -5.58
C ALA A 60 -0.83 3.78 -4.75
N ASN A 61 -0.53 3.96 -3.46
CA ASN A 61 -1.31 4.84 -2.58
C ASN A 61 -1.22 6.31 -2.99
N ILE A 62 -0.04 6.78 -3.43
CA ILE A 62 0.12 8.13 -3.98
C ILE A 62 -0.71 8.29 -5.27
N GLY A 63 -0.70 7.29 -6.15
CA GLY A 63 -1.53 7.28 -7.35
C GLY A 63 -3.03 7.36 -7.02
N LEU A 64 -3.49 6.56 -6.05
CA LEU A 64 -4.88 6.59 -5.60
C LEU A 64 -5.25 7.92 -4.93
N PHE A 65 -4.37 8.44 -4.07
CA PHE A 65 -4.53 9.76 -3.46
C PHE A 65 -4.70 10.86 -4.53
N THR A 66 -3.84 10.84 -5.55
CA THR A 66 -3.84 11.80 -6.66
C THR A 66 -5.14 11.72 -7.47
N LEU A 67 -5.63 10.51 -7.74
CA LEU A 67 -6.92 10.31 -8.39
C LEU A 67 -8.07 10.92 -7.58
N TYR A 68 -8.14 10.69 -6.27
CA TYR A 68 -9.22 11.23 -5.44
C TYR A 68 -9.14 12.74 -5.24
N ILE A 69 -7.94 13.31 -5.07
CA ILE A 69 -7.79 14.76 -4.88
C ILE A 69 -8.13 15.55 -6.16
N ASN A 70 -7.73 15.06 -7.33
CA ASN A 70 -8.05 15.68 -8.61
C ASN A 70 -9.56 15.61 -8.95
N ASN A 71 -10.28 14.65 -8.37
CA ASN A 71 -11.74 14.52 -8.48
C ASN A 71 -12.50 15.27 -7.38
N ASN A 72 -11.84 16.20 -6.66
CA ASN A 72 -12.41 16.99 -5.57
C ASN A 72 -13.01 16.13 -4.43
N LYS A 73 -12.43 14.96 -4.15
CA LYS A 73 -12.85 14.06 -3.07
C LYS A 73 -11.91 14.17 -1.87
N TYR A 74 -11.99 15.30 -1.18
CA TYR A 74 -11.02 15.69 -0.17
C TYR A 74 -11.07 14.84 1.11
N GLN A 75 -12.23 14.32 1.51
CA GLN A 75 -12.34 13.46 2.70
C GLN A 75 -11.75 12.08 2.42
N THR A 76 -12.04 11.52 1.24
CA THR A 76 -11.45 10.24 0.85
C THR A 76 -9.95 10.36 0.64
N SER A 77 -9.46 11.43 -0.02
CA SER A 77 -8.02 11.63 -0.21
C SER A 77 -7.28 11.83 1.13
N LYS A 78 -7.87 12.57 2.08
CA LYS A 78 -7.34 12.66 3.46
C LYS A 78 -7.17 11.29 4.12
N GLY A 79 -8.17 10.42 4.01
CA GLY A 79 -8.10 9.07 4.59
C GLY A 79 -6.97 8.24 4.00
N ILE A 80 -6.80 8.28 2.67
CA ILE A 80 -5.70 7.58 1.97
C ILE A 80 -4.35 8.14 2.43
N PHE A 81 -4.23 9.47 2.51
CA PHE A 81 -3.01 10.15 2.90
C PHE A 81 -2.60 9.82 4.34
N ILE A 82 -3.55 9.82 5.29
CA ILE A 82 -3.30 9.43 6.70
C ILE A 82 -2.69 8.03 6.77
N ILE A 83 -3.29 7.06 6.07
CA ILE A 83 -2.77 5.69 6.07
C ILE A 83 -1.39 5.60 5.41
N THR A 84 -1.16 6.39 4.37
CA THR A 84 0.15 6.44 3.69
C THR A 84 1.24 6.97 4.63
N ILE A 85 0.95 8.02 5.40
CA ILE A 85 1.87 8.53 6.43
C ILE A 85 2.13 7.46 7.50
N VAL A 86 1.08 6.81 8.01
CA VAL A 86 1.22 5.77 9.05
C VAL A 86 2.17 4.67 8.58
N TYR A 87 1.97 4.14 7.37
CA TYR A 87 2.88 3.13 6.81
C TYR A 87 4.29 3.66 6.57
N GLY A 88 4.42 4.88 6.03
CA GLY A 88 5.72 5.50 5.79
C GLY A 88 6.53 5.66 7.07
N VAL A 89 5.90 6.14 8.15
CA VAL A 89 6.53 6.29 9.47
C VAL A 89 6.90 4.93 10.05
N LEU A 90 5.99 3.95 10.01
CA LEU A 90 6.26 2.58 10.48
C LEU A 90 7.46 1.96 9.76
N PHE A 91 7.51 2.09 8.42
CA PHE A 91 8.62 1.57 7.62
C PHE A 91 9.95 2.26 7.95
N LEU A 92 9.95 3.58 8.13
CA LEU A 92 11.14 4.33 8.53
C LEU A 92 11.64 3.91 9.91
N LEU A 93 10.73 3.73 10.88
CA LEU A 93 11.08 3.26 12.22
C LEU A 93 11.67 1.85 12.20
N LEU A 94 11.06 0.92 11.46
CA LEU A 94 11.58 -0.44 11.30
C LEU A 94 12.98 -0.44 10.68
N LYS A 95 13.23 0.42 9.69
CA LYS A 95 14.55 0.57 9.06
C LYS A 95 15.58 1.23 9.99
N LEU A 96 15.17 2.03 10.96
CA LEU A 96 16.09 2.67 11.92
C LEU A 96 16.49 1.70 13.04
N LEU A 97 15.56 0.84 13.45
CA LEU A 97 15.73 -0.11 14.56
C LEU A 97 16.43 -1.41 14.15
N ASN A 98 16.59 -1.67 12.85
CA ASN A 98 17.15 -2.90 12.28
C ASN A 98 18.37 -2.57 11.41
#